data_AF-A0A5J4PTT0-F1
#
_entry.id   AF-A0A5J4PTT0-F1
#
_cell.length_a   1.000
_cell.length_b   1.000
_cell.length_c   1.000
_cell.angle_alpha   90.00
_cell.angle_beta   90.00
_cell.angle_gamma   90.00
#
_symmetry.space_group_name_H-M   'P 1'
#
loop_
_entity.id
_entity.type
_entity.pdbx_description
1 polymer ?
#
loop_
_entity_poly.entity_id
_entity_poly.type
_entity_poly.pdbx_seq_one_letter_code
_entity_poly.pdbx_strand_id
1 'polypeptide(L)' 'LSAEPVVIEDGERIAQMVVAHHEQVSWQEVEILDETERGAGGFGHTGR' A
#
# COMPACT_ATOMS: atom_id res chain seq x y z
N LEU A 1 -17.95 -0.85 -7.22
CA LEU A 1 -18.64 -0.85 -5.92
C LEU A 1 -20.12 -0.65 -6.21
N SER A 2 -20.99 -1.52 -5.68
CA SER A 2 -22.44 -1.31 -5.78
C SER A 2 -22.88 -0.25 -4.76
N ALA A 3 -23.92 0.50 -5.07
CA ALA A 3 -24.58 1.43 -4.14
C ALA A 3 -25.70 0.75 -3.32
N GLU A 4 -25.95 -0.54 -3.57
CA GLU A 4 -26.97 -1.30 -2.86
C GLU A 4 -26.45 -1.80 -1.50
N PRO A 5 -27.29 -1.79 -0.44
CA PRO A 5 -26.90 -2.26 0.87
C PRO A 5 -26.64 -3.78 0.86
N VAL A 6 -25.61 -4.20 1.61
CA VAL A 6 -25.30 -5.61 1.89
C VAL A 6 -25.45 -5.83 3.39
N VAL A 7 -26.28 -6.81 3.77
CA VAL A 7 -26.43 -7.24 5.16
C VAL A 7 -25.36 -8.28 5.45
N ILE A 8 -24.65 -8.14 6.57
CA ILE A 8 -23.66 -9.08 7.06
C ILE A 8 -24.20 -9.65 8.37
N GLU A 9 -24.32 -10.97 8.43
CA GLU A 9 -24.84 -11.66 9.61
C GLU A 9 -23.71 -12.11 10.55
N ASP A 10 -24.07 -12.34 11.82
CA ASP A 10 -23.14 -12.85 12.82
C ASP A 10 -22.54 -14.20 12.40
N GLY A 11 -21.21 -14.26 12.30
CA GLY A 11 -20.46 -15.46 11.88
C GLY A 11 -20.05 -15.49 10.41
N GLU A 12 -20.43 -14.50 9.60
CA GLU A 12 -19.99 -14.41 8.21
C GLU A 12 -18.50 -14.05 8.08
N ARG A 13 -17.83 -14.69 7.11
CA ARG A 13 -16.44 -14.39 6.75
C ARG A 13 -16.41 -13.33 5.67
N ILE A 14 -16.14 -12.09 6.06
CA ILE A 14 -16.14 -10.92 5.16
C ILE A 14 -14.74 -10.40 4.81
N ALA A 15 -13.70 -10.95 5.44
CA ALA A 15 -12.31 -10.57 5.23
C ALA A 15 -11.38 -11.71 5.67
N GLN A 16 -10.09 -11.53 5.42
CA GLN A 16 -9.03 -12.45 5.84
C GLN A 16 -7.85 -11.67 6.40
N MET A 17 -7.23 -12.20 7.46
CA MET A 17 -6.02 -11.64 8.03
C MET A 17 -4.81 -12.09 7.21
N VAL A 18 -3.96 -11.13 6.84
CA VAL A 18 -2.66 -11.39 6.22
C VAL A 18 -1.58 -10.94 7.19
N VAL A 19 -0.72 -11.86 7.59
CA VAL A 19 0.46 -11.55 8.41
C VAL A 19 1.65 -11.40 7.46
N ALA A 20 2.16 -10.17 7.33
CA ALA A 20 3.29 -9.85 6.47
C ALA A 20 4.43 -9.24 7.29
N HIS A 21 5.67 -9.49 6.85
CA HIS A 21 6.84 -8.87 7.45
C HIS A 21 6.81 -7.36 7.23
N HIS A 22 7.21 -6.60 8.24
CA HIS A 22 7.44 -5.17 8.12
C HIS A 22 8.66 -4.79 8.96
N GLU A 23 9.40 -3.80 8.47
CA GLU A 23 10.55 -3.26 9.20
C GLU A 23 10.15 -2.04 10.01
N GLN A 24 10.79 -1.86 11.15
CA GLN A 24 10.77 -0.61 11.89
C GLN A 24 12.07 0.12 11.66
N VAL A 25 11.99 1.36 11.16
CA VAL A 25 13.15 2.18 10.84
C VAL A 25 13.22 3.40 11.74
N SER A 26 14.44 3.82 12.03
CA SER A 26 14.69 5.16 12.57
C SER A 26 14.95 6.10 11.39
N TRP A 27 14.27 7.24 11.38
CA TRP A 27 14.44 8.23 10.33
C TRP A 27 15.79 8.94 10.49
N GLN A 28 16.50 9.09 9.38
CA GLN A 28 17.71 9.89 9.28
C GLN A 28 17.47 11.02 8.28
N GLU A 29 17.42 12.25 8.77
CA GLU A 29 17.24 13.44 7.93
C GLU A 29 18.52 13.75 7.15
N VAL A 30 18.37 14.05 5.86
CA VAL A 30 19.44 14.46 4.94
C VAL A 30 18.93 15.52 3.98
N GLU A 31 19.80 16.40 3.51
CA GLU A 31 19.42 17.47 2.57
C GLU A 31 19.12 16.94 1.16
N ILE A 32 19.84 15.90 0.72
CA ILE A 32 19.77 15.34 -0.64
C ILE A 32 19.83 13.80 -0.55
N LEU A 33 18.96 13.14 -1.33
CA LEU A 33 18.98 11.67 -1.53
C LEU A 33 19.83 11.29 -2.74
N ASP A 34 20.37 10.08 -2.74
CA ASP A 34 21.09 9.53 -3.90
C ASP A 34 20.17 9.39 -5.13
N GLU A 35 20.74 9.59 -6.32
CA GLU A 35 20.04 9.38 -7.58
C GLU A 35 19.86 7.88 -7.89
N THR A 36 18.75 7.54 -8.55
CA THR A 36 18.48 6.19 -9.05
C THR A 36 17.96 6.27 -10.49
N GLU A 37 18.09 5.20 -11.28
CA GLU A 37 17.55 5.16 -12.65
C GLU A 37 16.04 5.49 -12.72
N ARG A 38 15.28 5.18 -11.67
CA ARG A 38 13.85 5.50 -11.57
C ARG A 38 13.59 6.97 -11.26
N GLY A 39 14.46 7.62 -10.49
CA GLY A 39 14.28 9.00 -10.02
C GLY A 39 12.88 9.25 -9.45
N ALA A 40 12.24 10.33 -9.89
CA ALA A 40 10.88 10.71 -9.49
C ALA A 40 9.75 9.95 -10.21
N GLY A 41 10.06 8.92 -11.00
CA GLY A 41 9.06 8.16 -11.75
C GLY A 41 8.02 7.49 -10.84
N GLY A 42 6.74 7.64 -11.16
CA GLY A 42 5.60 7.06 -10.44
C GLY A 42 4.36 7.02 -11.33
N PHE A 43 3.18 6.64 -10.81
CA PHE A 43 1.90 6.76 -11.54
C PHE A 43 1.87 6.14 -12.95
N GLY A 44 2.40 4.93 -13.11
CA GLY A 44 2.48 4.30 -14.42
C GLY A 44 3.62 4.82 -15.30
N HIS A 45 4.69 5.37 -14.72
CA HIS A 45 5.87 5.86 -15.46
C HIS A 45 6.52 4.85 -16.43
N THR A 46 6.31 3.55 -16.22
CA THR A 46 6.81 2.47 -17.10
C THR A 46 5.83 2.10 -18.21
N GLY A 47 4.65 2.73 -18.25
CA GLY A 47 3.64 2.52 -19.27
C GLY A 47 2.68 1.35 -19.02
N ARG A 48 1.49 1.59 -19.57
CA ARG A 48 0.20 0.87 -19.64
C ARG A 48 -0.53 0.52 -18.34
#